data_AF-A0A081PHY0-F1
#
_entry.id   AF-A0A081PHY0-F1
#
_cell.length_a   1.000
_cell.length_b   1.000
_cell.length_c   1.000
_cell.angle_alpha   90.00
_cell.angle_beta   90.00
_cell.angle_gamma   90.00
#
_symmetry.space_group_name_H-M   'P 1'
#
loop_
_entity.id
_entity.type
_entity.pdbx_description
1 polymer ?
#
loop_
_entity_poly.entity_id
_entity_poly.type
_entity_poly.pdbx_seq_one_letter_code
_entity_poly.pdbx_strand_id
1 'polypeptide(L)'
;MGFNFNQFFGYESGINQHPEQVLMYGFAAIIFGVLGLTFVAFIFRKIKLIAVIDHLIAPLIISLLVCLVVAILPTLILYLLASNISGVKLIYCWITIFTGITFFCFSNYQTIKNWANHWTRK
;
A
#
# COMPACT_ATOMS: atom_id res chain seq x y z
N MET A 1 13.12 -23.79 15.40
CA MET A 1 12.32 -22.66 15.92
C MET A 1 11.22 -22.39 14.90
N GLY A 2 9.97 -22.70 15.24
CA GLY A 2 8.84 -22.54 14.33
C GLY A 2 8.45 -21.06 14.20
N PHE A 3 8.19 -20.61 12.98
CA PHE A 3 7.68 -19.27 12.72
C PHE A 3 6.29 -19.12 13.36
N ASN A 4 6.13 -18.20 14.31
CA ASN A 4 4.84 -17.93 14.94
C ASN A 4 4.17 -16.74 14.23
N PHE A 5 3.15 -17.01 13.42
CA PHE A 5 2.38 -16.01 12.67
C PHE A 5 1.55 -15.05 13.54
N ASN A 6 1.56 -15.25 14.87
CA ASN A 6 0.94 -14.32 15.81
C ASN A 6 1.94 -13.34 16.41
N GLN A 7 3.24 -13.43 16.08
CA GLN A 7 4.26 -12.48 16.54
C GLN A 7 4.40 -11.29 15.59
N PHE A 8 4.59 -10.09 16.13
CA PHE A 8 4.84 -8.85 15.40
C PHE A 8 5.76 -7.95 16.23
N PHE A 9 7.04 -8.29 16.26
CA PHE A 9 8.09 -7.51 16.94
C PHE A 9 7.78 -7.15 18.41
N GLY A 10 6.99 -7.95 19.14
CA GLY A 10 6.63 -7.69 20.54
C GLY A 10 5.38 -6.82 20.75
N TYR A 11 4.68 -6.43 19.69
CA TYR A 11 3.46 -5.60 19.74
C TYR A 11 2.15 -6.38 19.60
N GLU A 12 2.22 -7.71 19.71
CA GLU A 12 1.12 -8.63 19.39
C GLU A 12 -0.12 -8.37 20.23
N SER A 13 0.07 -8.15 21.54
CA SER A 13 -1.03 -7.96 22.48
C SER A 13 -1.82 -6.69 22.16
N GLY A 14 -1.13 -5.59 21.88
CA GLY A 14 -1.77 -4.31 21.54
C GLY A 14 -2.48 -4.37 20.19
N ILE A 15 -1.86 -4.99 19.19
CA ILE A 15 -2.43 -5.14 17.85
C ILE A 15 -3.68 -6.03 17.88
N ASN A 16 -3.64 -7.12 18.64
CA ASN A 16 -4.75 -8.07 18.74
C ASN A 16 -5.90 -7.58 19.63
N GLN A 17 -5.66 -6.61 20.51
CA GLN A 17 -6.70 -5.96 21.30
C GLN A 17 -7.57 -5.01 20.47
N HIS A 18 -7.02 -4.46 19.38
CA HIS A 18 -7.69 -3.49 18.51
C HIS A 18 -7.49 -3.77 17.01
N PRO A 19 -7.94 -4.94 16.50
CA PRO A 19 -7.78 -5.30 15.09
C PRO A 19 -8.46 -4.31 14.13
N GLU A 20 -9.53 -3.63 14.55
CA GLU A 20 -10.19 -2.56 13.80
C GLU A 20 -9.28 -1.36 13.52
N GLN A 21 -8.35 -1.06 14.44
CA GLN A 21 -7.39 0.03 14.25
C GLN A 21 -6.38 -0.32 13.15
N VAL A 22 -6.03 -1.60 12.97
CA VAL A 22 -5.15 -2.04 11.88
C VAL A 22 -5.76 -1.68 10.53
N LEU A 23 -7.07 -1.89 10.38
CA LEU A 23 -7.80 -1.55 9.15
C LEU A 23 -7.81 -0.04 8.91
N MET A 24 -8.20 0.73 9.94
CA MET A 24 -8.25 2.18 9.85
C MET A 24 -6.88 2.76 9.50
N TYR A 25 -5.81 2.33 10.18
CA TYR A 25 -4.46 2.81 9.92
C TYR A 25 -3.91 2.31 8.59
N GLY A 26 -4.28 1.10 8.13
CA GLY A 26 -3.90 0.60 6.80
C GLY A 26 -4.43 1.48 5.68
N PHE A 27 -5.73 1.81 5.70
CA PHE A 27 -6.32 2.72 4.71
C PHE A 27 -5.81 4.16 4.86
N ALA A 28 -5.66 4.65 6.10
CA ALA A 28 -5.11 5.98 6.35
C ALA A 28 -3.67 6.09 5.82
N ALA A 29 -2.83 5.08 6.04
CA ALA A 29 -1.45 5.05 5.54
C ALA A 29 -1.39 5.15 4.02
N ILE A 30 -2.33 4.51 3.29
CA ILE A 30 -2.41 4.66 1.84
C ILE A 30 -2.77 6.11 1.46
N ILE A 31 -3.83 6.67 2.04
CA ILE A 31 -4.32 8.01 1.70
C ILE A 31 -3.27 9.07 2.02
N PHE A 32 -2.75 9.07 3.26
CA PHE A 32 -1.71 10.00 3.68
C PHE A 32 -0.40 9.74 2.96
N GLY A 33 -0.09 8.50 2.57
CA GLY A 33 1.04 8.16 1.74
C GLY A 33 0.96 8.83 0.36
N VAL A 34 -0.20 8.78 -0.30
CA VAL A 34 -0.42 9.46 -1.59
C VAL A 34 -0.28 10.98 -1.44
N LEU A 35 -0.89 11.58 -0.42
CA LEU A 35 -0.79 13.01 -0.14
C LEU A 35 0.67 13.43 0.15
N GLY A 36 1.35 12.69 1.02
CA GLY A 36 2.74 12.94 1.40
C GLY A 36 3.68 12.83 0.20
N LEU A 37 3.56 11.79 -0.61
CA LEU A 37 4.37 11.62 -1.81
C LEU A 37 4.08 12.69 -2.87
N THR A 38 2.83 13.11 -3.01
CA THR A 38 2.46 14.22 -3.91
C THR A 38 3.11 15.53 -3.46
N PHE A 39 3.13 15.79 -2.15
CA PHE A 39 3.82 16.94 -1.59
C PHE A 39 5.34 16.87 -1.80
N VAL A 40 5.96 15.70 -1.57
CA VAL A 40 7.39 15.48 -1.86
C VAL A 40 7.69 15.68 -3.35
N ALA A 41 6.85 15.17 -4.25
CA ALA A 41 7.00 15.37 -5.69
C ALA A 41 6.95 16.85 -6.07
N PHE A 42 6.06 17.63 -5.43
CA PHE A 42 5.97 19.07 -5.64
C PHE A 42 7.27 19.79 -5.25
N ILE A 43 7.85 19.45 -4.08
CA ILE A 43 9.14 19.98 -3.65
C ILE A 43 10.25 19.58 -4.63
N PHE A 44 10.31 18.30 -5.02
CA PHE A 44 11.35 17.78 -5.92
C PHE A 44 11.28 18.40 -7.31
N ARG A 45 10.08 18.81 -7.75
CA ARG A 45 9.91 19.53 -9.02
C ARG A 45 10.56 20.92 -8.97
N LYS A 46 10.56 21.59 -7.81
CA LYS A 46 11.20 22.91 -7.64
C LYS A 46 12.73 22.83 -7.73
N ILE A 47 13.32 21.75 -7.24
CA ILE A 47 14.77 21.48 -7.29
C ILE A 47 15.20 20.70 -8.55
N LYS A 48 14.31 20.52 -9.53
CA LYS A 48 14.55 19.84 -10.82
C LYS A 48 15.00 18.37 -10.70
N LEU A 49 14.65 17.67 -9.61
CA LEU A 49 14.91 16.22 -9.45
C LEU A 49 13.87 15.37 -10.20
N ILE A 50 13.73 15.62 -11.50
CA ILE A 50 12.70 15.00 -12.35
C ILE A 50 12.88 13.47 -12.43
N ALA A 51 14.13 12.99 -12.46
CA ALA A 51 14.41 11.56 -12.50
C ALA A 51 13.87 10.82 -11.26
N VAL A 52 14.00 11.41 -10.06
CA VAL A 52 13.48 10.84 -8.81
C VAL A 52 11.96 10.83 -8.81
N ILE A 53 11.33 11.86 -9.34
CA ILE A 53 9.88 11.91 -9.48
C ILE A 53 9.40 10.77 -10.38
N ASP A 54 10.03 10.58 -11.55
CA ASP A 54 9.57 9.62 -12.56
C ASP A 54 9.88 8.16 -12.18
N HIS A 55 11.05 7.88 -11.58
CA HIS A 55 11.51 6.50 -11.31
C HIS A 55 11.17 5.98 -9.91
N LEU A 56 10.88 6.87 -8.96
CA LEU A 56 10.60 6.48 -7.57
C LEU A 56 9.21 6.93 -7.13
N ILE A 57 8.92 8.23 -7.20
CA ILE A 57 7.70 8.76 -6.60
C ILE A 57 6.45 8.37 -7.40
N ALA A 58 6.48 8.53 -8.72
CA ALA A 58 5.36 8.20 -9.59
C ALA A 58 4.93 6.72 -9.51
N PRO A 59 5.83 5.72 -9.65
CA PRO A 59 5.44 4.32 -9.48
C PRO A 59 4.95 4.01 -8.07
N LEU A 60 5.48 4.67 -7.04
CA LEU A 60 5.03 4.47 -5.65
C LEU A 60 3.63 5.04 -5.42
N ILE A 61 3.31 6.22 -5.97
CA ILE A 61 1.95 6.78 -5.94
C ILE A 61 0.96 5.85 -6.65
N ILE A 62 1.33 5.33 -7.83
CA ILE A 62 0.49 4.35 -8.55
C ILE A 62 0.31 3.09 -7.70
N SER A 63 1.36 2.60 -7.07
CA SER A 63 1.31 1.42 -6.19
C SER A 63 0.30 1.61 -5.07
N LEU A 64 0.32 2.78 -4.41
CA LEU A 64 -0.63 3.11 -3.34
C LEU A 64 -2.07 3.21 -3.84
N LEU A 65 -2.30 3.82 -5.00
CA LEU A 65 -3.64 3.92 -5.60
C LEU A 65 -4.20 2.55 -6.00
N VAL A 66 -3.38 1.71 -6.64
CA VAL A 66 -3.77 0.33 -6.98
C VAL A 66 -3.98 -0.48 -5.71
N CYS A 67 -3.12 -0.31 -4.70
CA CYS A 67 -3.27 -0.96 -3.40
C CYS A 67 -4.58 -0.55 -2.72
N LEU A 68 -5.03 0.70 -2.84
CA LEU A 68 -6.31 1.13 -2.29
C LEU A 68 -7.46 0.32 -2.88
N VAL A 69 -7.48 0.11 -4.19
CA VAL A 69 -8.55 -0.63 -4.88
C VAL A 69 -8.46 -2.13 -4.58
N VAL A 70 -7.25 -2.70 -4.68
CA VAL A 70 -7.05 -4.15 -4.54
C VAL A 70 -7.21 -4.60 -3.09
N ALA A 71 -6.79 -3.79 -2.10
CA ALA A 71 -6.86 -4.17 -0.69
C ALA A 71 -8.30 -4.23 -0.17
N ILE A 72 -9.27 -3.52 -0.74
CA ILE A 72 -10.66 -3.49 -0.26
C ILE A 72 -11.26 -4.90 -0.20
N LEU A 73 -11.15 -5.68 -1.28
CA LEU A 73 -11.77 -7.00 -1.39
C LEU A 73 -11.20 -8.02 -0.40
N PRO A 74 -9.88 -8.29 -0.36
CA PRO A 74 -9.28 -9.19 0.63
C PRO A 74 -9.60 -8.77 2.06
N THR A 75 -9.60 -7.47 2.33
CA THR A 75 -9.82 -6.95 3.68
C THR A 75 -11.27 -7.14 4.13
N LEU A 76 -12.25 -6.91 3.25
CA LEU A 76 -13.66 -7.22 3.50
C LEU A 76 -13.90 -8.72 3.71
N ILE A 77 -13.30 -9.56 2.86
CA ILE A 77 -13.40 -11.02 2.96
C ILE A 77 -12.85 -11.52 4.29
N LEU A 78 -11.65 -11.07 4.67
CA LEU A 78 -11.01 -11.45 5.94
C LEU A 78 -11.78 -10.94 7.14
N TYR A 79 -12.34 -9.73 7.08
CA TYR A 79 -13.11 -9.15 8.17
C TYR A 79 -14.49 -9.84 8.36
N LEU A 80 -15.20 -10.12 7.27
CA LEU A 80 -16.57 -10.65 7.33
C LEU A 80 -16.64 -12.17 7.50
N LEU A 81 -15.73 -12.92 6.87
CA LEU A 81 -15.81 -14.39 6.87
C LEU A 81 -14.99 -15.06 7.97
N ALA A 82 -14.04 -14.34 8.56
CA ALA A 82 -13.14 -14.92 9.53
C ALA A 82 -13.28 -14.20 10.88
N SER A 83 -14.29 -14.65 11.62
CA SER A 83 -14.77 -14.11 12.90
C SER A 83 -13.75 -14.07 14.06
N ASN A 84 -12.50 -14.51 13.85
CA ASN A 84 -11.42 -14.55 14.86
C ASN A 84 -10.03 -14.29 14.27
N ILE A 85 -9.92 -13.42 13.25
CA ILE A 85 -8.58 -13.07 12.73
C ILE A 85 -7.84 -12.15 13.70
N SER A 86 -6.65 -12.59 14.09
CA SER A 86 -5.66 -11.79 14.79
C SER A 86 -5.26 -10.57 13.96
N GLY A 87 -5.22 -9.39 14.59
CA GLY A 87 -4.76 -8.15 13.96
C GLY A 87 -3.35 -8.27 13.36
N VAL A 88 -2.48 -9.09 13.96
CA VAL A 88 -1.14 -9.38 13.42
C VAL A 88 -1.22 -10.03 12.03
N LYS A 89 -2.15 -10.96 11.83
CA LYS A 89 -2.37 -11.59 10.52
C LYS A 89 -2.92 -10.61 9.50
N LEU A 90 -3.77 -9.65 9.93
CA LEU A 90 -4.22 -8.55 9.06
C LEU A 90 -3.03 -7.70 8.61
N ILE A 91 -2.12 -7.33 9.50
CA ILE A 91 -0.91 -6.58 9.14
C ILE A 91 -0.08 -7.35 8.11
N TYR A 92 0.16 -8.65 8.33
CA TYR A 92 0.91 -9.46 7.36
C TYR A 92 0.23 -9.54 5.99
N CYS A 93 -1.11 -9.63 5.95
CA CYS A 93 -1.86 -9.59 4.70
C CYS A 93 -1.66 -8.24 3.99
N TRP A 94 -1.78 -7.14 4.73
CA TRP A 94 -1.57 -5.79 4.20
C TRP A 94 -0.16 -5.58 3.64
N ILE A 95 0.88 -6.00 4.39
CA ILE A 95 2.28 -5.93 3.93
C ILE A 95 2.47 -6.76 2.65
N THR A 96 1.87 -7.95 2.59
CA THR A 96 2.00 -8.84 1.42
C THR A 96 1.35 -8.22 0.18
N ILE A 97 0.11 -7.72 0.31
CA ILE A 97 -0.60 -7.05 -0.79
C ILE A 97 0.18 -5.83 -1.26
N PHE A 98 0.59 -4.96 -0.33
CA PHE A 98 1.33 -3.76 -0.68
C PHE A 98 2.66 -4.06 -1.37
N THR A 99 3.41 -5.06 -0.88
CA THR A 99 4.69 -5.47 -1.47
C THR A 99 4.50 -6.01 -2.88
N GLY A 100 3.52 -6.90 -3.09
CA GLY A 100 3.23 -7.47 -4.41
C GLY A 100 2.82 -6.40 -5.42
N ILE A 101 1.93 -5.48 -5.03
CA ILE A 101 1.49 -4.38 -5.89
C ILE A 101 2.63 -3.42 -6.18
N THR A 102 3.45 -3.09 -5.18
CA THR A 102 4.62 -2.23 -5.37
C THR A 102 5.57 -2.84 -6.38
N PHE A 103 5.92 -4.12 -6.22
CA PHE A 103 6.79 -4.80 -7.17
C PHE A 103 6.19 -4.83 -8.59
N PHE A 104 4.90 -5.11 -8.71
CA PHE A 104 4.18 -5.09 -9.99
C PHE A 104 4.24 -3.71 -10.65
N CYS A 105 3.90 -2.65 -9.91
CA CYS A 105 3.86 -1.28 -10.42
C CYS A 105 5.23 -0.76 -10.81
N PHE A 106 6.28 -1.07 -10.05
CA PHE A 106 7.66 -0.70 -10.40
C PHE A 106 8.14 -1.45 -11.66
N SER A 107 7.94 -2.76 -11.71
CA SER A 107 8.37 -3.58 -12.85
C SER A 107 7.64 -3.24 -14.15
N ASN A 108 6.38 -2.79 -14.05
CA ASN A 108 5.52 -2.51 -15.21
C ASN A 108 5.23 -1.01 -15.40
N TYR A 109 6.01 -0.13 -14.76
CA TYR A 109 5.72 1.31 -14.72
C TYR A 109 5.57 1.92 -16.12
N GLN A 110 6.48 1.60 -17.05
CA GLN A 110 6.44 2.13 -18.42
C GLN A 110 5.19 1.68 -19.18
N THR A 111 4.79 0.42 -19.01
CA THR A 111 3.56 -0.13 -19.61
C THR A 111 2.32 0.58 -19.08
N ILE A 112 2.24 0.76 -17.75
CA ILE A 112 1.13 1.45 -17.09
C ILE A 112 1.05 2.91 -17.57
N LYS A 113 2.20 3.60 -17.63
CA LYS A 113 2.31 4.98 -18.11
C LYS A 113 1.84 5.12 -19.56
N ASN A 114 2.26 4.21 -20.43
CA ASN A 114 1.86 4.21 -21.85
C ASN A 114 0.36 3.94 -22.01
N TRP A 115 -0.18 2.97 -21.26
CA TRP A 115 -1.61 2.68 -21.25
C TRP A 115 -2.41 3.92 -20.79
N ALA A 116 -2.01 4.56 -19.68
CA ALA A 116 -2.69 5.76 -19.18
C ALA A 116 -2.65 6.93 -20.19
N ASN A 117 -1.50 7.14 -20.85
CA ASN A 117 -1.34 8.17 -21.87
C ASN A 117 -2.20 7.93 -23.12
N HIS A 118 -2.50 6.67 -23.45
CA HIS A 118 -3.37 6.35 -24.57
C HIS A 118 -4.83 6.75 -24.30
N TRP A 119 -5.31 6.57 -23.06
CA TRP A 119 -6.67 6.96 -22.68
C TRP A 119 -6.87 8.47 -22.56
N THR A 120 -5.83 9.23 -22.19
CA THR A 120 -5.92 10.69 -22.04
C THR A 120 -5.77 11.46 -23.36
N ARG A 121 -5.30 10.80 -24.42
CA ARG A 121 -5.16 11.40 -25.77
C ARG A 121 -6.34 11.10 -26.70
N LYS A 122 -7.31 10.31 -26.24
CA LYS A 122 -8.63 10.17 -26.89
C LYS A 122 -9.61 11.14 -26.26
#